data_AF-A0A2M7Q1W2-F1
#
_entry.id   AF-A0A2M7Q1W2-F1
#
_cell.length_a   1.000
_cell.length_b   1.000
_cell.length_c   1.000
_cell.angle_alpha   90.00
_cell.angle_beta   90.00
_cell.angle_gamma   90.00
#
_symmetry.space_group_name_H-M   'P 1'
#
loop_
_entity.id
_entity.type
_entity.pdbx_description
1 polymer ?
#
loop_
_entity_poly.entity_id
_entity_poly.type
_entity_poly.pdbx_seq_one_letter_code
_entity_poly.pdbx_strand_id
1 'polypeptide(L)'
;MPFAELYRSLFPSISEGVFKELRRYLTENPKLEKWLYAPTTFEHLAQGDIVKALPACFIDASGNVKKAKAPVPAILLSNTCDMSVDAGYPRKPQYTIVPLFPFVEENYDAEKVRDIKVNTLTDILYLPNIPSLDGDYIAQLDTACSVSSEYIHSVIVTLSRSSLSQKGYYYFMAKLSLHLTRPENEVERLMA
;
A
#
# COMPACT_ATOMS: atom_id res chain seq x y z
N MET A 1 -24.47 23.11 -8.86
CA MET A 1 -23.20 22.50 -9.30
C MET A 1 -23.54 21.21 -10.03
N PRO A 2 -23.26 21.09 -11.33
CA PRO A 2 -23.43 19.85 -12.08
C PRO A 2 -22.62 18.70 -11.46
N PHE A 3 -23.10 17.46 -11.59
CA PHE A 3 -22.43 16.27 -11.05
C PHE A 3 -20.95 16.20 -11.47
N ALA A 4 -20.62 16.53 -12.73
CA ALA A 4 -19.24 16.53 -13.21
C ALA A 4 -18.34 17.57 -12.53
N GLU A 5 -18.89 18.71 -12.11
CA GLU A 5 -18.14 19.77 -11.42
C GLU A 5 -17.93 19.43 -9.94
N LEU A 6 -18.98 18.89 -9.29
CA LEU A 6 -18.88 18.34 -7.93
C LEU A 6 -17.93 17.14 -7.90
N TYR A 7 -17.98 16.28 -8.91
CA TYR A 7 -17.10 15.12 -8.98
C TYR A 7 -15.67 15.56 -9.26
N ARG A 8 -15.40 16.53 -10.15
CA ARG A 8 -14.04 17.07 -10.33
C ARG A 8 -13.43 17.68 -9.07
N SER A 9 -14.24 18.26 -8.17
CA SER A 9 -13.73 18.76 -6.88
C SER A 9 -13.49 17.64 -5.86
N LEU A 10 -14.12 16.48 -6.03
CA LEU A 10 -13.93 15.27 -5.22
C LEU A 10 -12.94 14.28 -5.83
N PHE A 11 -12.70 14.36 -7.13
CA PHE A 11 -11.92 13.40 -7.90
C PHE A 11 -10.45 13.63 -7.60
N PRO A 12 -9.77 12.69 -6.94
CA PRO A 12 -8.37 12.83 -6.60
C PRO A 12 -7.50 12.52 -7.83
N SER A 13 -7.82 13.05 -9.01
CA SER A 13 -6.82 13.09 -10.08
C SER A 13 -5.76 14.07 -9.61
N ILE A 14 -4.72 13.54 -8.99
CA ILE A 14 -3.49 14.26 -8.74
C ILE A 14 -3.07 14.78 -10.12
N SER A 15 -3.16 16.10 -10.32
CA SER A 15 -2.75 16.69 -11.58
C SER A 15 -1.28 16.40 -11.83
N GLU A 16 -0.85 16.41 -13.09
CA GLU A 16 0.57 16.21 -13.45
C GLU A 16 1.51 17.15 -12.66
N GLY A 17 1.05 18.37 -12.36
CA GLY A 17 1.76 19.32 -11.51
C GLY A 17 1.95 18.83 -10.06
N VAL A 18 0.87 18.38 -9.41
CA VAL A 18 0.93 17.85 -8.03
C VAL A 18 1.75 16.55 -8.00
N PHE A 19 1.67 15.71 -9.04
CA PHE A 19 2.49 14.52 -9.17
C PHE A 19 3.98 14.86 -9.26
N LYS A 20 4.35 15.84 -10.08
CA LYS A 20 5.72 16.33 -10.21
C LYS A 20 6.23 16.91 -8.90
N GLU A 21 5.39 17.63 -8.16
CA GLU A 21 5.72 18.15 -6.84
C GLU A 21 5.94 17.04 -5.81
N LEU A 22 5.06 16.02 -5.79
CA LEU A 22 5.23 14.86 -4.92
C LEU A 22 6.52 14.10 -5.24
N ARG A 23 6.78 13.82 -6.53
CA ARG A 23 8.03 13.18 -6.96
C ARG A 23 9.25 13.97 -6.55
N ARG A 24 9.22 15.30 -6.73
CA ARG A 24 10.28 16.19 -6.28
C ARG A 24 10.48 16.09 -4.78
N TYR A 25 9.40 16.18 -3.99
CA TYR A 25 9.47 16.07 -2.53
C TYR A 25 10.10 14.75 -2.07
N LEU A 26 9.72 13.63 -2.68
CA LEU A 26 10.25 12.30 -2.36
C LEU A 26 11.72 12.14 -2.78
N THR A 27 12.11 12.74 -3.90
CA THR A 27 13.51 12.72 -4.36
C THR A 27 14.41 13.57 -3.47
N GLU A 28 13.91 14.71 -2.99
CA GLU A 28 14.67 15.66 -2.15
C GLU A 28 14.69 15.28 -0.67
N ASN A 29 13.77 14.42 -0.20
CA ASN A 29 13.65 14.01 1.21
C ASN A 29 13.73 12.48 1.39
N PRO A 30 14.90 11.86 1.14
CA PRO A 30 15.02 10.40 1.00
C PRO A 30 14.90 9.61 2.32
N LYS A 31 14.82 10.27 3.47
CA LYS A 31 14.83 9.61 4.79
C LYS A 31 13.43 9.17 5.24
N LEU A 32 12.78 8.35 4.40
CA LEU A 32 11.43 7.84 4.65
C LEU A 32 11.33 7.18 6.02
N GLU A 33 12.33 6.38 6.40
CA GLU A 33 12.39 5.63 7.66
C GLU A 33 12.22 6.52 8.90
N LYS A 34 12.55 7.82 8.81
CA LYS A 34 12.45 8.76 9.94
C LYS A 34 11.04 9.24 10.23
N TRP A 35 10.12 9.10 9.27
CA TRP A 35 8.78 9.65 9.41
C TRP A 35 7.68 8.74 8.86
N LEU A 36 8.00 7.66 8.16
CA LEU A 36 7.02 6.77 7.54
C LEU A 36 6.21 6.01 8.59
N TYR A 37 6.85 5.56 9.67
CA TYR A 37 6.20 4.74 10.72
C TYR A 37 5.88 5.55 11.95
N ALA A 38 4.78 5.18 12.61
CA ALA A 38 4.46 5.65 13.94
C ALA A 38 5.43 5.02 14.96
N PRO A 39 5.76 5.73 16.06
CA PRO A 39 6.61 5.18 17.11
C PRO A 39 5.94 3.99 17.84
N THR A 40 4.61 3.92 17.81
CA THR A 40 3.81 2.85 18.42
C THR A 40 2.66 2.47 17.47
N THR A 41 2.26 1.21 17.50
CA THR A 41 1.06 0.74 16.78
C THR A 41 -0.22 1.26 17.41
N PHE A 42 -1.23 1.51 16.60
CA PHE A 42 -2.57 1.85 17.08
C PHE A 42 -3.26 0.64 17.71
N GLU A 43 -4.14 0.85 18.70
CA GLU A 43 -4.90 -0.24 19.33
C GLU A 43 -5.85 -0.94 18.36
N HIS A 44 -6.46 -0.19 17.45
CA HIS A 44 -7.33 -0.69 16.39
C HIS A 44 -6.54 -0.94 15.09
N LEU A 45 -7.12 -1.73 14.18
CA LEU A 45 -6.60 -1.88 12.81
C LEU A 45 -6.79 -0.60 12.02
N ALA A 46 -5.71 -0.02 11.52
CA ALA A 46 -5.73 1.16 10.67
C ALA A 46 -5.35 0.82 9.22
N GLN A 47 -5.93 1.56 8.28
CA GLN A 47 -5.50 1.50 6.88
C GLN A 47 -4.01 1.89 6.78
N GLY A 48 -3.24 1.07 6.07
CA GLY A 48 -1.79 1.21 5.99
C GLY A 48 -1.01 0.49 7.08
N ASP A 49 -1.68 -0.16 8.05
CA ASP A 49 -0.97 -1.04 8.99
C ASP A 49 -0.28 -2.19 8.25
N ILE A 50 0.93 -2.53 8.69
CA ILE A 50 1.72 -3.64 8.17
C ILE A 50 1.65 -4.78 9.17
N VAL A 51 1.07 -5.90 8.75
CA VAL A 51 0.92 -7.12 9.55
C VAL A 51 1.94 -8.15 9.09
N LYS A 52 2.71 -8.72 10.04
CA LYS A 52 3.90 -9.54 9.74
C LYS A 52 3.63 -10.85 8.98
N ALA A 53 2.47 -11.46 9.14
CA ALA A 53 2.23 -12.82 8.63
C ALA A 53 0.75 -13.05 8.27
N LEU A 54 0.39 -12.75 7.02
CA LEU A 54 -0.93 -13.00 6.45
C LEU A 54 -0.87 -13.94 5.23
N PRO A 55 -1.89 -14.78 5.00
CA PRO A 55 -1.98 -15.55 3.77
C PRO A 55 -2.21 -14.62 2.59
N ALA A 56 -1.52 -14.87 1.47
CA ALA A 56 -1.71 -14.17 0.22
C ALA A 56 -1.97 -15.16 -0.92
N CYS A 57 -2.76 -14.73 -1.90
CA CYS A 57 -3.04 -15.49 -3.11
C CYS A 57 -2.89 -14.60 -4.35
N PHE A 58 -2.50 -15.23 -5.44
CA PHE A 58 -2.25 -14.60 -6.73
C PHE A 58 -2.87 -15.45 -7.82
N ILE A 59 -3.17 -14.86 -8.97
CA ILE A 59 -3.58 -15.60 -10.16
C ILE A 59 -2.37 -15.73 -11.08
N ASP A 60 -2.04 -16.96 -11.48
CA ASP A 60 -0.93 -17.20 -12.41
C ASP A 60 -1.34 -16.97 -13.88
N ALA A 61 -0.37 -17.07 -14.79
CA ALA A 61 -0.59 -16.86 -16.23
C ALA A 61 -1.56 -17.89 -16.85
N SER A 62 -1.83 -19.01 -16.18
CA SER A 62 -2.79 -20.02 -16.60
C SER A 62 -4.17 -19.83 -15.96
N GLY A 63 -4.35 -18.77 -15.17
CA GLY A 63 -5.60 -18.49 -14.46
C GLY A 63 -5.77 -19.27 -13.15
N ASN A 64 -4.76 -20.01 -12.69
CA ASN A 64 -4.86 -20.78 -11.45
C ASN A 64 -4.55 -19.92 -10.23
N VAL A 65 -5.19 -20.24 -9.10
CA VAL A 65 -4.88 -19.62 -7.81
C VAL A 65 -3.57 -20.18 -7.27
N LYS A 66 -2.54 -19.34 -7.23
CA LYS A 66 -1.28 -19.62 -6.55
C LYS A 66 -1.30 -19.02 -5.14
N LYS A 67 -1.20 -19.87 -4.13
CA LYS A 67 -1.06 -19.43 -2.73
C LYS A 67 0.40 -19.16 -2.41
N ALA A 68 0.66 -18.17 -1.56
CA ALA A 68 1.97 -17.99 -0.97
C ALA A 68 2.39 -19.28 -0.23
N LYS A 69 3.67 -19.67 -0.34
CA LYS A 69 4.18 -20.90 0.30
C LYS A 69 4.11 -20.84 1.84
N ALA A 70 4.20 -19.63 2.39
CA ALA A 70 4.03 -19.32 3.80
C ALA A 70 3.28 -17.98 3.92
N PRO A 71 2.69 -17.67 5.09
CA PRO A 71 2.21 -16.33 5.36
C PRO A 71 3.31 -15.29 5.14
N VAL A 72 2.95 -14.17 4.54
CA VAL A 72 3.86 -13.07 4.17
C VAL A 72 3.48 -11.80 4.93
N PRO A 73 4.41 -10.86 5.13
CA PRO A 73 4.03 -9.54 5.59
C PRO A 73 3.10 -8.87 4.57
N ALA A 74 2.15 -8.09 5.03
CA ALA A 74 1.19 -7.41 4.16
C ALA A 74 0.73 -6.08 4.75
N ILE A 75 0.46 -5.11 3.88
CA ILE A 75 -0.12 -3.81 4.26
C ILE A 75 -1.63 -3.84 4.05
N LEU A 76 -2.39 -3.30 5.01
CA LEU A 76 -3.85 -3.26 4.96
C LEU A 76 -4.32 -2.13 4.03
N LEU A 77 -5.11 -2.47 3.00
CA LEU A 77 -5.71 -1.48 2.09
C LEU A 77 -7.10 -1.03 2.52
N SER A 78 -7.88 -1.89 3.19
CA SER A 78 -9.23 -1.52 3.62
C SER A 78 -9.22 -0.31 4.56
N ASN A 79 -10.27 0.51 4.47
CA ASN A 79 -10.42 1.69 5.33
C ASN A 79 -10.52 1.28 6.80
N THR A 80 -9.95 2.10 7.69
CA THR A 80 -10.00 1.90 9.15
C THR A 80 -11.42 1.64 9.67
N CYS A 81 -12.41 2.39 9.16
CA CYS A 81 -13.82 2.24 9.57
C CYS A 81 -14.48 0.94 9.09
N ASP A 82 -13.97 0.31 8.03
CA ASP A 82 -14.43 -0.99 7.56
C ASP A 82 -13.78 -2.12 8.35
N MET A 83 -12.59 -1.87 8.91
CA MET A 83 -11.86 -2.82 9.74
C MET A 83 -12.26 -2.80 11.24
N SER A 84 -13.25 -1.99 11.61
CA SER A 84 -13.76 -1.94 12.97
C SER A 84 -14.62 -3.16 13.31
N VAL A 85 -14.77 -3.38 14.62
CA VAL A 85 -15.66 -4.38 15.20
C VAL A 85 -16.87 -3.65 15.79
N ASP A 86 -18.06 -4.08 15.42
CA ASP A 86 -19.34 -3.56 15.92
C ASP A 86 -20.12 -4.70 16.58
N ALA A 87 -20.59 -4.48 17.82
CA ALA A 87 -21.26 -5.49 18.65
C ALA A 87 -20.53 -6.85 18.74
N GLY A 88 -19.19 -6.86 18.67
CA GLY A 88 -18.37 -8.07 18.71
C GLY A 88 -18.12 -8.76 17.36
N TYR A 89 -18.64 -8.20 16.26
CA TYR A 89 -18.47 -8.75 14.91
C TYR A 89 -17.71 -7.78 13.98
N PRO A 90 -16.82 -8.28 13.11
CA PRO A 90 -16.22 -7.44 12.08
C PRO A 90 -17.27 -6.83 11.15
N ARG A 91 -17.15 -5.53 10.85
CA ARG A 91 -18.12 -4.81 10.01
C ARG A 91 -18.22 -5.34 8.57
N LYS A 92 -17.12 -5.88 8.04
CA LYS A 92 -17.03 -6.50 6.71
C LYS A 92 -16.53 -7.94 6.86
N PRO A 93 -16.95 -8.87 5.98
CA PRO A 93 -16.48 -10.26 6.02
C PRO A 93 -15.07 -10.45 5.48
N GLN A 94 -14.56 -9.49 4.70
CA GLN A 94 -13.26 -9.54 4.06
C GLN A 94 -12.61 -8.16 4.10
N TYR A 95 -11.30 -8.14 4.24
CA TYR A 95 -10.45 -6.97 4.08
C TYR A 95 -9.53 -7.15 2.89
N THR A 96 -9.12 -6.05 2.30
CA THR A 96 -8.15 -6.02 1.21
C THR A 96 -6.77 -5.75 1.78
N ILE A 97 -5.79 -6.51 1.34
CA ILE A 97 -4.37 -6.38 1.70
C ILE A 97 -3.51 -6.36 0.45
N VAL A 98 -2.31 -5.81 0.57
CA VAL A 98 -1.25 -5.99 -0.43
C VAL A 98 -0.08 -6.73 0.22
N PRO A 99 0.34 -7.88 -0.30
CA PRO A 99 1.50 -8.59 0.21
C PRO A 99 2.78 -7.78 -0.02
N LEU A 100 3.72 -7.89 0.93
CA LEU A 100 5.04 -7.28 0.87
C LEU A 100 6.08 -8.32 0.46
N PHE A 101 7.03 -7.89 -0.37
CA PHE A 101 8.15 -8.69 -0.82
C PHE A 101 9.45 -8.07 -0.33
N PRO A 102 10.42 -8.87 0.16
CA PRO A 102 11.75 -8.37 0.48
C PRO A 102 12.35 -7.66 -0.72
N PHE A 103 12.86 -6.46 -0.49
CA PHE A 103 13.57 -5.70 -1.51
C PHE A 103 15.05 -6.08 -1.50
N VAL A 104 15.48 -6.75 -2.56
CA VAL A 104 16.85 -7.20 -2.79
C VAL A 104 17.35 -6.48 -4.03
N GLU A 105 18.27 -5.54 -3.87
CA GLU A 105 18.71 -4.63 -4.94
C GLU A 105 19.29 -5.39 -6.14
N GLU A 106 19.95 -6.52 -5.89
CA GLU A 106 20.59 -7.37 -6.91
C GLU A 106 19.59 -7.98 -7.89
N ASN A 107 18.30 -8.00 -7.56
CA ASN A 107 17.24 -8.49 -8.45
C ASN A 107 16.81 -7.45 -9.50
N TYR A 108 17.35 -6.23 -9.45
CA TYR A 108 16.95 -5.11 -10.28
C TYR A 108 18.18 -4.41 -10.89
N ASP A 109 17.99 -3.76 -12.04
CA ASP A 109 19.00 -2.85 -12.56
C ASP A 109 19.11 -1.57 -11.70
N ALA A 110 20.23 -0.86 -11.83
CA ALA A 110 20.53 0.31 -11.01
C ALA A 110 19.51 1.46 -11.17
N GLU A 111 18.92 1.60 -12.36
CA GLU A 111 17.90 2.62 -12.61
C GLU A 111 16.60 2.28 -11.89
N LYS A 112 16.17 1.02 -11.97
CA LYS A 112 14.98 0.52 -11.29
C LYS A 112 15.14 0.57 -9.78
N VAL A 113 16.31 0.24 -9.24
CA VAL A 113 16.62 0.40 -7.80
C VAL A 113 16.44 1.85 -7.37
N ARG A 114 17.02 2.80 -8.12
CA ARG A 114 16.87 4.23 -7.86
C ARG A 114 15.39 4.61 -7.83
N ASP A 115 14.64 4.24 -8.87
CA ASP A 115 13.24 4.58 -9.05
C ASP A 115 12.33 4.00 -7.97
N ILE A 116 12.63 2.78 -7.47
CA ILE A 116 11.96 2.16 -6.32
C ILE A 116 12.25 2.97 -5.05
N LYS A 117 13.53 3.24 -4.76
CA LYS A 117 13.93 3.95 -3.53
C LYS A 117 13.40 5.38 -3.47
N VAL A 118 13.42 6.10 -4.60
CA VAL A 118 12.82 7.45 -4.70
C VAL A 118 11.31 7.41 -4.97
N ASN A 119 10.71 6.22 -5.00
CA ASN A 119 9.28 5.97 -5.09
C ASN A 119 8.56 6.61 -6.29
N THR A 120 9.24 6.71 -7.43
CA THR A 120 8.67 7.27 -8.67
C THR A 120 7.67 6.33 -9.33
N LEU A 121 7.82 5.02 -9.14
CA LEU A 121 6.94 3.98 -9.70
C LEU A 121 5.61 3.97 -8.96
N THR A 122 4.48 4.22 -9.65
CA THR A 122 3.18 4.42 -8.98
C THR A 122 2.59 3.13 -8.41
N ASP A 123 2.88 2.02 -9.06
CA ASP A 123 2.48 0.64 -8.73
C ASP A 123 3.30 0.00 -7.60
N ILE A 124 4.48 0.56 -7.28
CA ILE A 124 5.37 0.04 -6.24
C ILE A 124 5.49 1.03 -5.09
N LEU A 125 5.20 0.56 -3.87
CA LEU A 125 5.45 1.27 -2.62
C LEU A 125 6.70 0.70 -1.93
N TYR A 126 7.77 1.47 -1.85
CA TYR A 126 8.96 1.10 -1.09
C TYR A 126 8.80 1.47 0.39
N LEU A 127 9.07 0.49 1.25
CA LEU A 127 8.88 0.50 2.70
C LEU A 127 10.20 0.11 3.38
N PRO A 128 11.11 1.08 3.59
CA PRO A 128 12.41 0.80 4.20
C PRO A 128 12.31 0.64 5.72
N ASN A 129 13.05 -0.29 6.32
CA ASN A 129 13.19 -0.44 7.78
C ASN A 129 11.84 -0.50 8.55
N ILE A 130 10.93 -1.38 8.14
CA ILE A 130 9.66 -1.59 8.84
C ILE A 130 9.94 -2.07 10.28
N PRO A 131 9.45 -1.42 11.35
CA PRO A 131 9.85 -1.75 12.72
C PRO A 131 9.65 -3.20 13.17
N SER A 132 8.72 -3.94 12.55
CA SER A 132 8.41 -5.34 12.89
C SER A 132 9.10 -6.39 12.02
N LEU A 133 9.89 -5.96 11.03
CA LEU A 133 10.53 -6.80 10.00
C LEU A 133 12.00 -6.41 9.82
N ASP A 134 12.80 -7.36 9.32
CA ASP A 134 14.20 -7.12 9.03
C ASP A 134 14.40 -6.75 7.57
N GLY A 135 15.10 -5.64 7.32
CA GLY A 135 15.41 -5.15 5.98
C GLY A 135 14.29 -4.33 5.33
N ASP A 136 14.44 -4.11 4.03
CA ASP A 136 13.54 -3.29 3.24
C ASP A 136 12.53 -4.16 2.47
N TYR A 137 11.35 -3.60 2.25
CA TYR A 137 10.27 -4.28 1.54
C TYR A 137 9.67 -3.39 0.46
N ILE A 138 9.03 -4.03 -0.52
CA ILE A 138 8.17 -3.39 -1.50
C ILE A 138 6.75 -3.97 -1.42
N ALA A 139 5.74 -3.12 -1.57
CA ALA A 139 4.37 -3.52 -1.84
C ALA A 139 4.09 -3.30 -3.33
N GLN A 140 3.75 -4.36 -4.06
CA GLN A 140 3.28 -4.25 -5.44
C GLN A 140 1.77 -4.09 -5.41
N LEU A 141 1.27 -2.87 -5.64
CA LEU A 141 -0.14 -2.51 -5.43
C LEU A 141 -1.10 -3.31 -6.34
N ASP A 142 -0.62 -3.77 -7.50
CA ASP A 142 -1.34 -4.67 -8.42
C ASP A 142 -1.63 -6.07 -7.82
N THR A 143 -0.96 -6.43 -6.72
CA THR A 143 -1.08 -7.76 -6.09
C THR A 143 -2.09 -7.78 -4.94
N ALA A 144 -2.97 -6.78 -4.88
CA ALA A 144 -4.01 -6.70 -3.87
C ALA A 144 -4.88 -7.98 -3.85
N CYS A 145 -5.11 -8.51 -2.66
CA CYS A 145 -5.96 -9.68 -2.47
C CYS A 145 -6.82 -9.54 -1.21
N SER A 146 -7.84 -10.39 -1.11
CA SER A 146 -8.77 -10.40 0.02
C SER A 146 -8.33 -11.41 1.08
N VAL A 147 -8.63 -11.08 2.34
CA VAL A 147 -8.42 -11.94 3.49
C VAL A 147 -9.61 -11.83 4.44
N SER A 148 -9.96 -12.95 5.08
CA SER A 148 -11.07 -12.99 6.05
C SER A 148 -10.83 -12.03 7.21
N SER A 149 -11.85 -11.23 7.52
CA SER A 149 -11.81 -10.33 8.67
C SER A 149 -11.78 -11.09 9.98
N GLU A 150 -12.57 -12.15 10.12
CA GLU A 150 -12.55 -13.05 11.28
C GLU A 150 -11.15 -13.63 11.50
N TYR A 151 -10.50 -14.08 10.43
CA TYR A 151 -9.14 -14.59 10.51
C TYR A 151 -8.17 -13.51 11.01
N ILE A 152 -8.16 -12.32 10.39
CA ILE A 152 -7.30 -11.21 10.82
C ILE A 152 -7.51 -10.89 12.30
N HIS A 153 -8.76 -10.72 12.74
CA HIS A 153 -9.07 -10.39 14.14
C HIS A 153 -8.68 -11.51 15.11
N SER A 154 -8.70 -12.77 14.66
CA SER A 154 -8.24 -13.92 15.47
C SER A 154 -6.71 -13.96 15.67
N VAL A 155 -5.92 -13.43 14.73
CA VAL A 155 -4.45 -13.52 14.78
C VAL A 155 -3.79 -12.21 15.21
N ILE A 156 -4.43 -11.06 15.02
CA ILE A 156 -3.78 -9.75 15.20
C ILE A 156 -3.32 -9.48 16.63
N VAL A 157 -3.96 -10.10 17.62
CA VAL A 157 -3.53 -10.01 19.03
C VAL A 157 -2.19 -10.70 19.30
N THR A 158 -1.76 -11.60 18.42
CA THR A 158 -0.49 -12.36 18.54
C THR A 158 0.57 -11.93 17.54
N LEU A 159 0.16 -11.38 16.39
CA LEU A 159 1.08 -11.00 15.33
C LEU A 159 1.68 -9.62 15.57
N SER A 160 2.99 -9.49 15.33
CA SER A 160 3.64 -8.18 15.28
C SER A 160 3.07 -7.33 14.13
N ARG A 161 2.89 -6.05 14.41
CA ARG A 161 2.37 -5.06 13.47
C ARG A 161 3.19 -3.78 13.54
N SER A 162 3.16 -3.00 12.48
CA SER A 162 3.67 -1.62 12.46
C SER A 162 2.63 -0.71 11.82
N SER A 163 2.43 0.47 12.40
CA SER A 163 1.49 1.46 11.85
C SER A 163 2.26 2.57 11.14
N LEU A 164 1.66 3.13 10.09
CA LEU A 164 2.18 4.34 9.47
C LEU A 164 1.98 5.53 10.42
N SER A 165 2.91 6.48 10.40
CA SER A 165 2.65 7.80 10.99
C SER A 165 1.56 8.52 10.18
N GLN A 166 1.08 9.65 10.66
CA GLN A 166 0.17 10.49 9.87
C GLN A 166 0.78 10.90 8.51
N LYS A 167 2.08 11.24 8.48
CA LYS A 167 2.79 11.56 7.22
C LYS A 167 2.92 10.31 6.34
N GLY A 168 3.23 9.17 6.94
CA GLY A 168 3.31 7.89 6.24
C GLY A 168 1.98 7.48 5.62
N TYR A 169 0.88 7.69 6.33
CA TYR A 169 -0.47 7.46 5.83
C TYR A 169 -0.79 8.34 4.62
N TYR A 170 -0.52 9.65 4.68
CA TYR A 170 -0.73 10.52 3.52
C TYR A 170 0.14 10.14 2.32
N TYR A 171 1.38 9.74 2.60
CA TYR A 171 2.28 9.22 1.57
C TYR A 171 1.71 7.95 0.90
N PHE A 172 1.20 7.01 1.69
CA PHE A 172 0.54 5.80 1.21
C PHE A 172 -0.73 6.12 0.40
N MET A 173 -1.57 7.03 0.88
CA MET A 173 -2.77 7.47 0.15
C MET A 173 -2.42 8.12 -1.18
N ALA A 174 -1.38 8.95 -1.24
CA ALA A 174 -0.92 9.55 -2.49
C ALA A 174 -0.52 8.48 -3.51
N LYS A 175 0.18 7.42 -3.08
CA LYS A 175 0.55 6.29 -3.95
C LYS A 175 -0.68 5.54 -4.45
N LEU A 176 -1.66 5.25 -3.58
CA LEU A 176 -2.90 4.60 -3.98
C LEU A 176 -3.70 5.44 -4.98
N SER A 177 -3.84 6.76 -4.76
CA SER A 177 -4.51 7.64 -5.70
C SER A 177 -3.81 7.64 -7.07
N LEU A 178 -2.49 7.78 -7.10
CA LEU A 178 -1.73 7.74 -8.35
C LEU A 178 -1.85 6.41 -9.10
N HIS A 179 -1.92 5.31 -8.36
CA HIS A 179 -2.03 3.98 -8.94
C HIS A 179 -3.44 3.69 -9.48
N LEU A 180 -4.49 4.00 -8.70
CA LEU A 180 -5.86 3.56 -8.98
C LEU A 180 -6.70 4.58 -9.74
N THR A 181 -6.36 5.88 -9.68
CA THR A 181 -7.21 6.95 -10.22
C THR A 181 -6.54 7.75 -11.34
N ARG A 182 -5.60 7.14 -12.07
CA ARG A 182 -4.98 7.78 -13.24
C ARG A 182 -6.02 8.00 -14.34
N PRO A 183 -6.19 9.24 -14.86
CA PRO A 183 -7.17 9.51 -15.91
C PRO A 183 -6.90 8.76 -17.21
N GLU A 184 -7.95 8.26 -17.86
CA GLU A 184 -7.85 7.54 -19.16
C GLU A 184 -7.17 8.38 -20.26
N ASN A 185 -7.34 9.71 -20.22
CA ASN A 185 -6.77 10.64 -21.20
C ASN A 185 -5.23 10.72 -21.17
N GLU A 186 -4.58 10.14 -20.16
CA GLU A 186 -3.12 10.10 -20.02
C GLU A 186 -2.49 8.78 -20.51
N VAL A 187 -3.29 7.87 -21.06
CA VAL A 187 -2.85 6.57 -21.60
C VAL A 187 -2.14 6.72 -22.97
N GLU A 188 -2.40 7.81 -23.70
CA GLU A 188 -1.87 8.03 -25.07
C GLU A 188 -0.34 8.16 -25.19
N ARG A 189 0.44 8.20 -24.09
CA ARG A 189 1.90 8.37 -24.15
C ARG A 189 2.74 7.09 -24.15
N LEU A 190 2.14 5.90 -24.19
CA LEU A 190 2.89 4.62 -24.16
C LEU A 190 2.59 3.67 -25.34
N MET A 191 1.90 4.14 -26.38
CA MET A 191 1.70 3.41 -27.63
C MET A 191 2.40 4.06 -28.83
N ALA A 192 3.56 4.69 -28.61
CA ALA A 192 4.44 5.20 -29.66
C ALA A 192 5.83 4.56 -29.55
#